data_AF-A0A920QW20-F1
#
_entry.id   AF-A0A920QW20-F1
#
_cell.length_a   1.000
_cell.length_b   1.000
_cell.length_c   1.000
_cell.angle_alpha   90.00
_cell.angle_beta   90.00
_cell.angle_gamma   90.00
#
_symmetry.space_group_name_H-M   'P 1'
#
loop_
_entity.id
_entity.type
_entity.pdbx_description
1 polymer ?
#
loop_
_entity_poly.entity_id
_entity_poly.type
_entity_poly.pdbx_seq_one_letter_code
_entity_poly.pdbx_strand_id
1 'polypeptide(L)'
;MPYLGIGNEFISNCIKTFPDRLQGLAHIPEWEISSNIKFSINTLNDAIENLHLSGLQFLPDQLDLHNKKKQWGDTTFDPFWSAFSDLNVPLFITQRFTALTSNSDLVGVQIMN
;
A
#
# COMPACT_ATOMS: atom_id res chain seq x y z
N MET A 1 -6.95 11.10 0.49
CA MET A 1 -6.19 11.82 1.53
C MET A 1 -5.03 12.49 0.84
N PRO A 2 -4.74 13.79 1.06
CA PRO A 2 -3.58 14.43 0.42
C PRO A 2 -2.29 13.92 1.09
N TYR A 3 -1.36 13.41 0.29
CA TYR A 3 -0.07 12.85 0.68
C TYR A 3 0.91 13.96 1.11
N LEU A 4 0.67 14.56 2.28
CA LEU A 4 1.62 15.46 2.93
C LEU A 4 2.73 14.63 3.61
N GLY A 5 3.56 13.96 2.81
CA GLY A 5 4.69 13.18 3.32
C GLY A 5 5.02 11.93 2.51
N ILE A 6 5.48 12.08 1.27
CA ILE A 6 6.44 11.11 0.72
C ILE A 6 7.60 11.11 1.72
N GLY A 7 7.72 10.04 2.50
CA GLY A 7 8.22 10.19 3.86
C GLY A 7 9.00 9.00 4.39
N ASN A 8 9.45 8.06 3.55
CA ASN A 8 10.26 6.93 4.03
C ASN A 8 11.52 7.44 4.77
N GLU A 9 12.18 8.48 4.25
CA GLU A 9 13.31 9.13 4.92
C GLU A 9 12.91 9.82 6.23
N PHE A 10 11.77 10.53 6.23
CA PHE A 10 11.26 11.19 7.44
C PHE A 10 10.94 10.16 8.53
N ILE A 11 10.22 9.09 8.19
CA ILE A 11 9.90 7.97 9.07
C ILE A 11 11.19 7.33 9.59
N SER A 12 12.16 7.07 8.72
CA SER A 12 13.48 6.54 9.11
C SER A 12 14.19 7.47 10.09
N ASN A 13 14.14 8.79 9.87
CA ASN A 13 14.72 9.78 10.79
C ASN A 13 14.00 9.82 12.15
N CYS A 14 12.67 9.67 12.17
CA CYS A 14 11.91 9.53 13.40
C CYS A 14 12.30 8.25 14.17
N ILE A 15 12.45 7.12 13.48
CA ILE A 15 12.93 5.86 14.08
C ILE A 15 14.32 6.04 14.67
N LYS A 16 15.26 6.66 13.93
CA LYS A 16 16.61 6.95 14.44
C LYS A 16 16.59 7.80 15.71
N THR A 17 15.60 8.67 15.87
CA THR A 17 15.43 9.50 17.08
C THR A 17 14.82 8.72 18.26
N PHE A 18 13.95 7.75 17.99
CA PHE A 18 13.23 6.98 19.01
C PHE A 18 13.18 5.47 18.69
N PRO A 19 14.33 4.78 18.60
CA PRO A 19 14.42 3.43 18.05
C PRO A 19 13.68 2.38 18.90
N ASP A 20 13.59 2.59 20.22
CA ASP A 20 12.91 1.66 21.13
C ASP A 20 11.39 1.85 21.17
N ARG A 21 10.85 2.85 20.45
CA ARG A 21 9.41 3.17 20.47
C ARG A 21 8.77 3.17 19.10
N LEU A 22 9.54 3.46 18.04
CA LEU A 22 9.00 3.64 16.70
C LEU A 22 9.54 2.55 15.78
N GLN A 23 8.60 1.94 15.06
CA GLN A 23 8.86 1.20 13.84
C GLN A 23 8.11 1.90 12.72
N GLY A 24 8.59 1.74 11.49
CA GLY A 24 8.00 2.40 10.33
C GLY A 24 7.73 1.41 9.22
N LEU A 25 6.69 1.70 8.46
CA LEU A 25 6.33 0.95 7.27
C LEU A 25 6.68 1.80 6.04
N ALA A 26 7.23 1.14 5.03
CA ALA A 26 7.45 1.71 3.73
C ALA A 26 6.12 2.16 3.12
N HIS A 27 6.16 3.34 2.51
CA HIS A 27 5.11 3.85 1.66
C HIS A 27 5.58 3.82 0.21
N ILE A 28 4.76 3.28 -0.68
CA ILE A 28 4.93 3.32 -2.13
C ILE A 28 3.66 3.93 -2.73
N PRO A 29 3.75 4.92 -3.63
CA PRO A 29 2.59 5.45 -4.33
C PRO A 29 1.89 4.36 -5.16
N GLU A 30 0.90 3.67 -4.58
CA GLU A 30 0.40 2.42 -5.13
C GLU A 30 -0.19 2.62 -6.54
N TRP A 31 -0.85 3.77 -6.78
CA TRP A 31 -1.42 4.14 -8.07
C TRP A 31 -0.40 4.29 -9.21
N GLU A 32 0.89 4.42 -8.88
CA GLU A 32 1.98 4.58 -9.86
C GLU A 32 2.67 3.26 -10.20
N ILE A 33 2.51 2.21 -9.38
CA ILE A 33 3.24 0.93 -9.53
C ILE A 33 3.14 0.39 -10.96
N SER A 34 1.93 0.31 -11.52
CA SER A 34 1.75 -0.24 -12.87
C SER A 34 2.24 0.69 -14.00
N SER A 35 2.48 1.96 -13.70
CA SER A 35 2.96 2.96 -14.66
C SER A 35 4.47 3.17 -14.59
N ASN A 36 5.09 2.83 -13.44
CA ASN A 36 6.51 3.00 -13.19
C ASN A 36 7.07 1.89 -12.26
N ILE A 37 6.96 0.63 -12.71
CA ILE A 37 7.28 -0.56 -11.91
C ILE A 37 8.71 -0.54 -11.35
N LYS A 38 9.68 -0.10 -12.15
CA LYS A 38 11.09 -0.06 -11.77
C LYS A 38 11.34 0.97 -10.66
N PHE A 39 10.73 2.14 -10.77
CA PHE A 39 10.82 3.16 -9.72
C PHE A 39 10.21 2.65 -8.42
N SER A 40 9.01 2.05 -8.48
CA SER A 40 8.35 1.51 -7.29
C SER A 40 9.15 0.41 -6.60
N ILE A 41 9.79 -0.49 -7.36
CA ILE A 41 10.69 -1.51 -6.81
C ILE A 41 11.92 -0.86 -6.17
N ASN A 42 12.55 0.12 -6.83
CA ASN A 42 13.72 0.81 -6.27
C ASN A 42 13.37 1.55 -4.97
N THR A 43 12.21 2.21 -4.92
CA THR A 43 11.74 2.89 -3.70
C THR A 43 11.45 1.89 -2.58
N LEU A 44 10.89 0.72 -2.90
CA LEU A 44 10.65 -0.35 -1.93
C LEU A 44 11.95 -0.90 -1.37
N ASN A 45 12.90 -1.25 -2.23
CA ASN A 45 14.21 -1.76 -1.81
C ASN A 45 14.94 -0.73 -0.94
N ASP A 46 14.98 0.53 -1.37
CA ASP A 46 15.60 1.60 -0.58
C ASP A 46 14.95 1.76 0.80
N ALA A 47 13.62 1.73 0.86
CA ALA A 47 12.87 1.82 2.10
C ALA A 47 13.20 0.70 3.10
N ILE A 48 13.32 -0.54 2.62
CA ILE A 48 13.55 -1.70 3.48
C ILE A 48 15.03 -1.89 3.79
N GLU A 49 15.89 -1.89 2.77
CA GLU A 49 17.31 -2.25 2.90
C GLU A 49 18.16 -1.09 3.44
N ASN A 50 17.91 0.16 2.99
CA ASN A 50 18.73 1.32 3.35
C ASN A 50 18.12 2.16 4.48
N LEU A 51 16.80 2.33 4.46
CA LEU A 51 16.08 3.13 5.47
C LEU A 51 15.60 2.31 6.67
N HIS A 52 15.76 0.99 6.60
CA HIS A 52 15.44 0.02 7.65
C HIS A 52 13.98 0.07 8.12
N LEU A 53 13.06 0.35 7.19
CA LEU A 53 11.63 0.23 7.47
C LEU A 53 11.24 -1.26 7.56
N SER A 54 10.30 -1.56 8.44
CA SER A 54 10.05 -2.92 8.95
C SER A 54 9.04 -3.72 8.11
N GLY A 55 8.45 -3.13 7.08
CA GLY A 55 7.42 -3.75 6.25
C GLY A 55 6.80 -2.75 5.27
N LEU A 56 5.84 -3.21 4.47
CA LEU A 56 5.12 -2.37 3.50
C LEU A 56 3.72 -2.04 4.02
N GLN A 57 3.39 -0.75 4.10
CA GLN A 57 1.99 -0.34 4.20
C GLN A 57 1.39 -0.30 2.80
N PHE A 58 0.23 -0.92 2.63
CA PHE A 58 -0.43 -1.03 1.34
C PHE A 58 -1.89 -0.63 1.42
N LEU A 59 -2.32 0.30 0.57
CA LEU A 59 -3.69 0.78 0.46
C LEU A 59 -4.30 0.29 -0.86
N PRO A 60 -5.06 -0.83 -0.88
CA PRO A 60 -5.58 -1.40 -2.13
C PRO A 60 -6.52 -0.46 -2.89
N ASP A 61 -7.29 0.36 -2.19
CA ASP A 61 -8.28 1.28 -2.79
C ASP A 61 -7.64 2.37 -3.70
N GLN A 62 -6.31 2.49 -3.74
CA GLN A 62 -5.63 3.51 -4.54
C GLN A 62 -5.81 3.35 -6.05
N LEU A 63 -6.07 2.15 -6.55
CA LEU A 63 -6.42 1.99 -7.96
C LEU A 63 -7.75 2.68 -8.26
N ASP A 64 -8.78 2.39 -7.46
CA ASP A 64 -10.11 2.97 -7.63
C ASP A 64 -10.09 4.49 -7.46
N LEU A 65 -9.40 4.99 -6.42
CA LEU A 65 -9.27 6.44 -6.17
C LEU A 65 -8.56 7.18 -7.30
N HIS A 66 -7.70 6.50 -8.06
CA HIS A 66 -7.00 7.05 -9.21
C HIS A 66 -7.59 6.58 -10.56
N ASN A 67 -8.85 6.11 -10.56
CA ASN A 67 -9.59 5.66 -11.74
C ASN A 67 -8.85 4.61 -12.59
N LYS A 68 -8.06 3.75 -11.95
CA LYS A 68 -7.36 2.63 -12.59
C LYS A 68 -8.27 1.41 -12.59
N LYS A 69 -8.64 0.90 -13.77
CA LYS A 69 -9.49 -0.29 -13.92
C LYS A 69 -8.74 -1.63 -13.80
N LYS A 70 -7.70 -1.68 -12.97
CA LYS A 70 -6.84 -2.87 -12.79
C LYS A 70 -7.15 -3.56 -11.46
N GLN A 71 -6.78 -4.82 -11.35
CA GLN A 71 -6.79 -5.57 -10.10
C GLN A 71 -5.36 -5.81 -9.63
N TRP A 72 -5.12 -5.80 -8.32
CA TRP A 72 -3.79 -6.04 -7.77
C TRP A 72 -3.23 -7.42 -8.07
N GLY A 73 -4.10 -8.39 -8.41
CA GLY A 73 -3.72 -9.72 -8.90
C GLY A 73 -3.44 -9.81 -10.40
N ASP A 74 -3.53 -8.70 -11.15
CA ASP A 74 -3.17 -8.70 -12.56
C ASP A 74 -1.66 -8.90 -12.74
N THR A 75 -1.25 -9.64 -13.77
CA THR A 75 0.16 -9.96 -14.04
C THR A 75 1.06 -8.74 -14.27
N THR A 76 0.47 -7.56 -14.50
CA THR A 76 1.23 -6.30 -14.58
C THR A 76 1.92 -5.96 -13.25
N PHE A 77 1.43 -6.47 -12.12
CA PHE A 77 2.00 -6.23 -10.79
C PHE A 77 2.95 -7.33 -10.32
N ASP A 78 3.02 -8.47 -11.00
CA ASP A 78 3.89 -9.61 -10.63
C ASP A 78 5.35 -9.20 -10.35
N PRO A 79 6.00 -8.31 -11.12
CA PRO A 79 7.37 -7.91 -10.82
C PRO A 79 7.50 -7.17 -9.48
N PHE A 80 6.51 -6.35 -9.12
CA PHE A 80 6.49 -5.67 -7.83
C PHE A 80 6.25 -6.67 -6.69
N TRP A 81 5.33 -7.62 -6.87
CA TRP A 81 5.04 -8.64 -5.87
C TRP A 81 6.20 -9.61 -5.66
N SER A 82 6.91 -9.98 -6.73
CA SER A 82 8.13 -10.79 -6.64
C SER A 82 9.20 -10.06 -5.84
N ALA A 83 9.47 -8.78 -6.19
CA ALA A 83 10.46 -7.98 -5.46
C ALA A 83 10.09 -7.81 -3.97
N PHE A 84 8.81 -7.57 -3.67
CA PHE A 84 8.33 -7.52 -2.29
C PHE A 84 8.51 -8.84 -1.54
N SER A 85 8.19 -9.97 -2.20
CA SER A 85 8.35 -11.30 -1.61
C SER A 85 9.82 -11.60 -1.28
N ASP A 86 10.75 -11.18 -2.13
CA ASP A 86 12.19 -11.40 -1.95
C ASP A 86 12.74 -10.67 -0.71
N LEU A 87 12.14 -9.54 -0.33
CA LEU A 87 12.52 -8.77 0.86
C LEU A 87 12.13 -9.44 2.18
N ASN A 88 11.21 -10.42 2.16
CA ASN A 88 10.80 -11.20 3.33
C ASN A 88 10.37 -10.34 4.54
N VAL A 89 9.61 -9.27 4.29
CA VAL A 89 9.04 -8.38 5.31
C VAL A 89 7.50 -8.44 5.29
N PRO A 90 6.81 -8.13 6.40
CA PRO A 90 5.35 -8.15 6.46
C PRO A 90 4.66 -7.10 5.57
N LEU A 91 3.49 -7.47 5.03
CA LEU A 91 2.55 -6.60 4.33
C LEU A 91 1.43 -6.17 5.28
N PHE A 92 1.23 -4.86 5.45
CA PHE A 92 0.15 -4.28 6.24
C PHE A 92 -0.89 -3.64 5.34
N ILE A 93 -2.03 -4.32 5.17
CA ILE A 93 -3.14 -3.83 4.35
C ILE A 93 -4.00 -2.87 5.15
N THR A 94 -4.09 -1.62 4.71
CA THR A 94 -5.00 -0.61 5.28
C THR A 94 -6.21 -0.47 4.38
N GLN A 95 -7.36 -0.99 4.81
CA GLN A 95 -8.62 -0.84 4.09
C GLN A 95 -9.25 0.52 4.35
N ARG A 96 -9.97 1.08 3.36
CA ARG A 96 -10.82 2.24 3.60
C ARG A 96 -12.07 1.83 4.37
N PHE A 97 -12.58 2.73 5.20
CA PHE A 97 -13.82 2.54 5.95
C PHE A 97 -14.98 2.06 5.07
N THR A 98 -15.10 2.56 3.83
CA THR A 98 -16.18 2.15 2.91
C THR A 98 -16.12 0.68 2.47
N ALA A 99 -14.93 0.06 2.47
CA ALA A 99 -14.78 -1.38 2.24
C ALA A 99 -15.27 -2.20 3.44
N LEU A 100 -15.30 -1.58 4.63
CA LEU A 100 -15.76 -2.17 5.89
C LEU A 100 -17.24 -1.86 6.18
N THR A 101 -17.81 -0.81 5.57
CA THR A 101 -19.23 -0.44 5.69
C THR A 101 -20.06 -0.98 4.54
N SER A 102 -19.87 -2.25 4.15
CA SER A 102 -20.96 -2.91 3.43
C SER A 102 -22.21 -2.73 4.28
N ASN A 103 -23.22 -2.04 3.76
CA ASN A 103 -24.51 -1.98 4.41
C ASN A 103 -24.88 -3.39 4.85
N SER A 104 -25.15 -3.55 6.13
CA SER A 104 -25.97 -4.63 6.64
C SER A 104 -27.39 -4.44 6.12
N ASP A 105 -27.58 -4.50 4.80
CA ASP A 105 -28.91 -4.46 4.19
C ASP A 105 -29.39 -5.90 4.08
N LEU A 106 -30.01 -6.28 5.20
CA LEU A 106 -31.14 -7.17 5.27
C LEU A 106 -31.90 -7.28 3.95
N VAL A 107 -32.12 -8.54 3.55
CA VAL A 107 -33.24 -9.04 2.75
C VAL A 107 -34.37 -8.01 2.58
N GLY A 108 -34.39 -7.34 1.43
CA GLY A 108 -35.45 -6.43 1.01
C GLY A 108 -35.97 -6.85 -0.36
N VAL A 109 -37.03 -7.66 -0.36
CA VAL A 109 -37.82 -8.03 -1.54
C VAL A 109 -38.32 -6.75 -2.25
N GLN A 110 -38.09 -6.62 -3.55
CA GLN A 110 -38.94 -5.78 -4.42
C GLN A 110 -39.13 -6.40 -5.81
N ILE A 111 -40.21 -7.17 -5.87
CA ILE A 111 -41.22 -7.43 -6.91
C ILE A 111 -40.96 -6.86 -8.31
N MET A 112 -41.04 -7.76 -9.30
CA MET A 112 -41.13 -7.50 -10.75
C MET A 112 -42.37 -6.66 -11.09
N ASN A 113 -42.19 -5.68 -11.99
CA ASN A 113 -43.26 -5.18 -12.86
C ASN A 113 -42.85 -5.40 -14.32
#